data_AF-A0A7X9J1K5-F1
#
_entry.id   AF-A0A7X9J1K5-F1
#
_cell.length_a   1.000
_cell.length_b   1.000
_cell.length_c   1.000
_cell.angle_alpha   90.00
_cell.angle_beta   90.00
_cell.angle_gamma   90.00
#
_symmetry.space_group_name_H-M   'P 1'
#
loop_
_entity.id
_entity.type
_entity.pdbx_description
1 polymer ?
#
loop_
_entity_poly.entity_id
_entity_poly.type
_entity_poly.pdbx_seq_one_letter_code
_entity_poly.pdbx_strand_id
1 'polypeptide(L)' 'MIKDQLARLIHKAVESAVEDGSLVLSGEITLDDMKEPPNKELGDFACNAALSLARTVGKSPREVARIIQTHIPDN' A
#
# COMPACT_ATOMS: atom_id res chain seq x y z
N MET A 1 7.53 5.62 15.60
CA MET A 1 6.13 5.86 16.02
C MET A 1 5.22 4.83 15.35
N ILE A 2 3.96 4.69 15.78
CA ILE A 2 3.01 3.70 15.21
C ILE A 2 2.81 3.87 13.69
N LYS A 3 2.81 5.12 13.21
CA LYS A 3 2.73 5.49 11.79
C LYS A 3 3.87 4.83 10.98
N ASP A 4 5.09 4.85 11.49
CA ASP A 4 6.25 4.22 10.83
C ASP A 4 6.12 2.70 10.75
N GLN A 5 5.58 2.07 11.80
CA GLN A 5 5.36 0.62 11.81
C GLN A 5 4.31 0.21 10.79
N LEU A 6 3.22 0.97 10.70
CA LEU A 6 2.19 0.77 9.69
C LEU A 6 2.74 0.99 8.27
N ALA A 7 3.52 2.05 8.04
CA ALA A 7 4.16 2.30 6.75
C ALA A 7 5.07 1.13 6.33
N ARG A 8 5.88 0.59 7.26
CA ARG A 8 6.71 -0.60 7.01
C ARG A 8 5.90 -1.85 6.70
N LEU A 9 4.75 -2.04 7.34
CA LEU A 9 3.86 -3.18 7.04
C LEU A 9 3.27 -3.07 5.64
N ILE A 10 2.81 -1.89 5.23
CA ILE A 10 2.34 -1.65 3.86
C ILE A 10 3.47 -1.87 2.85
N HIS A 11 4.69 -1.42 3.15
CA HIS A 11 5.86 -1.65 2.29
C HIS A 11 6.12 -3.14 2.09
N LYS A 12 6.14 -3.92 3.17
CA LYS A 12 6.30 -5.38 3.09
C LYS A 12 5.19 -6.05 2.29
N ALA A 13 3.94 -5.62 2.47
CA ALA A 13 2.82 -6.16 1.70
C ALA A 13 2.96 -5.88 0.21
N VAL A 14 3.45 -4.69 -0.17
CA VAL A 14 3.76 -4.35 -1.56
C VAL A 14 4.92 -5.21 -2.08
N GLU A 15 6.00 -5.37 -1.32
CA GLU A 15 7.13 -6.23 -1.70
C GLU A 15 6.67 -7.68 -1.94
N SER A 16 5.90 -8.26 -1.03
CA SER A 16 5.36 -9.61 -1.19
C SER A 16 4.44 -9.74 -2.41
N ALA A 17 3.61 -8.72 -2.69
CA ALA A 17 2.78 -8.70 -3.88
C ALA A 17 3.60 -8.62 -5.18
N VAL A 18 4.80 -8.03 -5.14
CA VAL A 18 5.72 -7.98 -6.28
C VAL A 18 6.45 -9.32 -6.43
N GLU A 19 6.89 -9.92 -5.32
CA GLU A 19 7.55 -11.23 -5.31
C GLU A 19 6.65 -12.36 -5.85
N ASP A 20 5.35 -12.33 -5.53
CA ASP A 20 4.35 -13.27 -6.05
C ASP A 20 3.88 -12.93 -7.49
N GLY A 21 4.33 -11.80 -8.05
CA GLY A 21 3.96 -11.35 -9.40
C GLY A 21 2.55 -10.74 -9.51
N SER A 22 1.86 -10.57 -8.38
CA SER A 22 0.56 -9.88 -8.30
C SER A 22 0.66 -8.38 -8.68
N LEU A 23 1.79 -7.74 -8.38
CA LEU A 23 2.15 -6.39 -8.85
C LEU A 23 3.43 -6.44 -9.68
N VAL A 24 3.40 -5.84 -10.87
CA VAL A 24 4.60 -5.69 -11.71
C VAL A 24 4.98 -4.21 -11.69
N LEU A 25 6.12 -3.90 -11.08
CA LEU A 25 6.64 -2.54 -10.96
C LEU A 25 7.88 -2.38 -11.85
N SER A 26 7.87 -1.31 -12.64
CA SER A 26 9.02 -0.89 -13.45
C SER A 26 9.80 0.19 -12.69
N GLY A 27 10.44 -0.16 -11.56
CA GLY A 27 11.24 0.77 -10.76
C GLY A 27 11.22 0.52 -9.25
N GLU A 28 11.76 1.47 -8.49
CA GLU A 28 11.76 1.42 -7.03
C GLU A 28 10.35 1.62 -6.46
N ILE A 29 10.07 0.93 -5.34
CA ILE A 29 8.83 1.08 -4.58
C ILE A 29 8.93 2.37 -3.76
N THR A 30 8.26 3.43 -4.21
CA THR A 30 8.13 4.67 -3.44
C THR A 30 6.72 4.76 -2.88
N LEU A 31 6.59 4.63 -1.55
CA LEU A 31 5.33 4.77 -0.84
C LEU A 31 5.26 6.10 -0.11
N ASP A 32 4.08 6.72 -0.15
CA ASP A 32 3.79 7.91 0.65
C ASP A 32 3.70 7.54 2.15
N ASP A 33 4.02 8.50 3.01
CA ASP A 33 3.87 8.37 4.46
C ASP A 33 2.41 8.14 4.90
N MET A 34 2.24 7.51 6.07
CA MET A 34 0.95 7.36 6.73
C MET A 34 0.42 8.73 7.19
N LYS A 35 -0.78 9.07 6.73
CA LYS A 35 -1.47 10.32 7.05
C LYS A 35 -2.74 10.07 7.88
N GLU A 36 -3.25 11.12 8.49
CA GLU A 36 -4.56 11.09 9.12
C GLU A 36 -5.66 11.18 8.05
N PRO A 37 -6.70 10.35 8.13
CA PRO A 37 -7.79 10.39 7.18
C PRO A 37 -8.63 11.67 7.35
N PRO A 38 -9.31 12.13 6.28
CA PRO A 38 -10.14 13.33 6.32
C PRO A 38 -11.39 13.16 7.20
N ASN A 39 -11.81 11.92 7.46
CA ASN A 39 -12.91 11.58 8.35
C ASN A 39 -12.50 10.39 9.23
N LYS A 40 -12.82 10.44 10.52
CA LYS A 40 -12.56 9.36 11.50
C LYS A 40 -13.29 8.06 11.18
N GLU A 41 -14.39 8.10 10.43
CA GLU A 41 -15.08 6.89 9.97
C GLU A 41 -14.22 6.03 9.02
N LEU A 42 -13.17 6.59 8.44
CA LEU A 42 -12.22 5.89 7.57
C LEU A 42 -11.08 5.22 8.34
N GLY A 43 -11.12 5.26 9.68
CA GLY A 43 -10.11 4.71 10.58
C GLY A 43 -9.16 5.76 11.16
N ASP A 44 -8.09 5.30 11.80
CA ASP A 44 -7.11 6.17 12.48
C ASP A 44 -6.04 6.71 11.53
N PHE A 45 -5.67 5.91 10.52
CA PHE A 45 -4.61 6.22 9.56
C PHE A 45 -5.00 5.80 8.14
N ALA A 46 -4.47 6.54 7.17
CA ALA A 46 -4.63 6.25 5.75
C ALA A 46 -3.27 6.36 5.03
N CYS A 47 -3.10 5.63 3.93
CA CYS A 47 -1.96 5.80 3.04
C CYS A 47 -2.43 5.96 1.58
N ASN A 48 -1.58 6.59 0.76
CA ASN A 48 -1.87 6.85 -0.66
C ASN A 48 -1.11 5.91 -1.61
N ALA A 49 -0.41 4.91 -1.07
CA ALA A 49 0.39 3.93 -1.81
C ALA A 49 -0.32 3.39 -3.05
N ALA A 50 -1.58 2.98 -2.90
CA ALA A 50 -2.35 2.40 -4.00
C ALA A 50 -2.55 3.35 -5.18
N LEU A 51 -2.74 4.66 -4.91
CA LEU A 51 -2.87 5.67 -5.96
C LEU A 51 -1.53 5.95 -6.63
N SER A 52 -0.47 6.03 -5.84
CA SER A 52 0.90 6.32 -6.32
C SER A 52 1.42 5.17 -7.18
N LEU A 53 1.19 3.91 -6.78
CA LEU A 53 1.60 2.71 -7.51
C LEU A 53 0.75 2.42 -8.74
N ALA A 54 -0.54 2.82 -8.76
CA ALA A 54 -1.47 2.54 -9.87
C ALA A 54 -0.92 2.91 -11.25
N ARG A 55 -0.24 4.06 -11.35
CA ARG A 55 0.36 4.53 -12.60
C ARG A 55 1.49 3.62 -13.07
N THR A 56 2.32 3.15 -12.15
CA THR A 56 3.49 2.31 -12.44
C THR A 56 3.08 0.89 -12.82
N VAL A 57 2.07 0.33 -12.14
CA VAL A 57 1.61 -1.05 -12.35
C VAL A 57 0.55 -1.20 -13.45
N GLY A 58 0.01 -0.08 -13.96
CA GLY A 58 -1.03 -0.10 -14.99
C GLY A 58 -2.39 -0.65 -14.54
N LYS A 59 -2.66 -0.71 -13.22
CA LYS A 59 -3.93 -1.17 -12.64
C LYS A 59 -4.69 -0.02 -12.00
N SER A 60 -5.99 -0.19 -11.77
CA SER A 60 -6.78 0.82 -11.05
C SER A 60 -6.32 0.92 -9.58
N PRO A 61 -6.35 2.11 -8.95
CA PRO A 61 -5.97 2.26 -7.53
C PRO A 61 -6.73 1.33 -6.58
N ARG A 62 -7.99 1.04 -6.88
CA ARG A 62 -8.80 0.10 -6.08
C ARG A 62 -8.30 -1.34 -6.17
N GLU A 63 -7.87 -1.75 -7.37
CA GLU A 63 -7.31 -3.09 -7.58
C GLU A 63 -5.97 -3.21 -6.87
N VAL A 64 -5.10 -2.20 -6.98
CA VAL A 64 -3.83 -2.16 -6.24
C VAL A 64 -4.06 -2.22 -4.73
N ALA A 65 -5.00 -1.42 -4.20
CA ALA A 65 -5.34 -1.45 -2.78
C ALA A 65 -5.79 -2.84 -2.30
N ARG A 66 -6.57 -3.55 -3.11
CA ARG A 66 -7.01 -4.91 -2.81
C ARG A 66 -5.85 -5.90 -2.83
N ILE A 67 -4.97 -5.82 -3.82
CA ILE A 67 -3.76 -6.66 -3.89
C ILE A 67 -2.87 -6.42 -2.66
N ILE A 68 -2.65 -5.16 -2.27
CA ILE A 68 -1.88 -4.85 -1.06
C ILE A 68 -2.56 -5.47 0.17
N GLN A 69 -3.87 -5.31 0.29
CA GLN A 69 -4.65 -5.86 1.41
C GLN A 69 -4.51 -7.38 1.55
N THR A 70 -4.46 -8.14 0.46
CA THR A 70 -4.30 -9.60 0.52
C THR A 70 -2.90 -10.04 0.95
N HIS A 71 -1.93 -9.14 0.91
CA HIS A 71 -0.53 -9.41 1.30
C HIS A 71 -0.16 -8.77 2.65
N ILE A 72 -1.11 -8.17 3.36
CA ILE A 72 -0.89 -7.76 4.75
C ILE A 72 -0.84 -9.02 5.61
N PRO A 73 0.23 -9.25 6.39
CA PRO A 73 0.34 -10.43 7.23
C PRO A 73 -0.77 -10.46 8.28
N ASP A 74 -1.35 -11.63 8.52
CA ASP A 74 -2.29 -11.86 9.61
C ASP A 74 -1.60 -11.61 10.96
N ASN A 75 -2.36 -11.01 11.88
CA ASN A 75 -1.90 -10.63 13.22
C ASN A 75 -2.01 -11.77 14.24
#